data_AF-A0A2J6J529-F1
#
_entry.id   AF-A0A2J6J529-F1
#
_cell.length_a   1.000
_cell.length_b   1.000
_cell.length_c   1.000
_cell.angle_alpha   90.00
_cell.angle_beta   90.00
_cell.angle_gamma   90.00
#
_symmetry.space_group_name_H-M   'P 1'
#
loop_
_entity.id
_entity.type
_entity.pdbx_description
1 polymer ?
#
loop_
_entity_poly.entity_id
_entity_poly.type
_entity_poly.pdbx_seq_one_letter_code
_entity_poly.pdbx_strand_id
1 'polypeptide(L)'
;MTCFRLLAFVLPQILLLMLLGGHFDLLGGWNHTHGGFAVLILLFGITPILTLGLFVAEILQIRKRQKSGDKTPHLKPLKVAIFLCLETLTINLFILFQVRM
;
A
#
# COMPACT_ATOMS: atom_id res chain seq x y z
N MET A 1 11.00 11.80 3.91
CA MET A 1 9.82 11.71 3.00
C MET A 1 10.06 10.76 1.84
N THR A 2 11.21 10.82 1.13
CA THR A 2 11.48 9.94 -0.01
C THR A 2 11.49 8.44 0.34
N CYS A 3 12.18 8.03 1.41
CA CYS A 3 12.18 6.62 1.84
C CYS A 3 10.77 6.12 2.21
N PHE A 4 9.99 6.96 2.89
CA PHE A 4 8.61 6.63 3.26
C PHE A 4 7.70 6.48 2.03
N ARG A 5 7.85 7.37 1.04
CA ARG A 5 7.16 7.27 -0.26
C ARG A 5 7.53 6.00 -1.01
N LEU A 6 8.82 5.64 -1.04
CA LEU A 6 9.28 4.40 -1.66
C LEU A 6 8.68 3.17 -0.98
N LEU A 7 8.69 3.13 0.35
CA LEU A 7 8.07 2.04 1.11
C LEU A 7 6.57 1.93 0.80
N ALA A 8 5.83 3.03 0.92
CA ALA A 8 4.40 3.06 0.62
C ALA A 8 4.08 2.69 -0.84
N PHE A 9 5.03 2.86 -1.77
CA PHE A 9 4.88 2.44 -3.16
C PHE A 9 5.22 0.95 -3.37
N VAL A 10 6.29 0.46 -2.76
CA VAL A 10 6.81 -0.90 -2.99
C VAL A 10 6.02 -1.96 -2.24
N LEU A 11 5.58 -1.68 -1.00
CA LEU A 11 4.88 -2.66 -0.18
C LEU A 11 3.57 -3.20 -0.79
N PRO A 12 2.67 -2.35 -1.34
CA PRO A 12 1.48 -2.85 -2.05
C PRO A 12 1.82 -3.76 -3.22
N GLN A 13 2.90 -3.45 -3.95
CA GLN A 13 3.34 -4.24 -5.10
C GLN A 13 3.90 -5.59 -4.65
N ILE A 14 4.67 -5.64 -3.54
CA ILE A 14 5.13 -6.91 -2.96
C ILE A 14 3.94 -7.76 -2.51
N LEU A 15 2.96 -7.16 -1.85
CA LEU A 15 1.75 -7.86 -1.41
C LEU A 15 0.97 -8.44 -2.60
N LEU A 16 0.79 -7.65 -3.66
CA LEU A 16 0.16 -8.09 -4.91
C LEU A 16 0.93 -9.26 -5.54
N LEU A 17 2.26 -9.15 -5.64
CA LEU A 17 3.12 -10.18 -6.22
C LEU A 17 3.09 -11.47 -5.41
N MET A 18 3.09 -11.40 -4.08
CA MET A 18 2.93 -12.59 -3.23
C MET A 18 1.58 -13.25 -3.45
N LEU A 19 0.51 -12.46 -3.58
CA LEU A 19 -0.83 -12.97 -3.81
C LEU A 19 -0.94 -13.69 -5.16
N LEU A 20 -0.48 -13.05 -6.23
CA LEU A 20 -0.47 -13.62 -7.58
C LEU A 20 0.45 -14.84 -7.65
N GLY A 21 1.63 -14.75 -7.04
CA GLY A 21 2.58 -15.85 -6.99
C GLY A 21 2.03 -17.07 -6.25
N GLY A 22 1.29 -16.86 -5.15
CA GLY A 22 0.61 -17.94 -4.45
C GLY A 22 -0.55 -18.53 -5.26
N HIS A 23 -1.30 -17.70 -5.99
CA HIS A 23 -2.43 -18.14 -6.81
C HIS A 23 -1.99 -18.99 -8.01
N PHE A 24 -0.87 -18.62 -8.66
CA PHE A 24 -0.30 -19.33 -9.81
C PHE A 24 0.76 -20.39 -9.43
N ASP A 25 0.91 -20.70 -8.14
CA ASP A 25 1.94 -21.62 -7.60
C ASP A 25 3.39 -21.27 -8.03
N LEU A 26 3.67 -19.99 -8.27
CA LEU A 26 4.98 -19.49 -8.67
C LEU A 26 5.95 -19.35 -7.48
N LEU A 27 5.47 -19.56 -6.26
CA LEU A 27 6.24 -19.45 -5.03
C LEU A 27 6.82 -20.79 -4.55
N GLY A 28 6.66 -21.86 -5.33
CA GLY A 28 7.21 -23.19 -5.00
C GLY A 28 6.71 -23.72 -3.66
N GLY A 29 5.43 -23.52 -3.35
CA GLY A 29 4.82 -23.90 -2.08
C GLY A 29 5.19 -23.05 -0.86
N TRP A 30 5.98 -21.97 -1.02
CA TRP A 30 6.37 -21.11 0.12
C TRP A 30 5.17 -20.46 0.82
N ASN A 31 4.10 -20.16 0.08
CA ASN A 31 2.81 -19.68 0.58
C ASN A 31 2.13 -20.65 1.57
N HIS A 32 2.46 -21.95 1.55
CA HIS A 32 1.94 -22.94 2.50
C HIS A 32 2.79 -23.08 3.77
N THR A 33 3.94 -22.41 3.84
CA THR A 33 4.78 -22.42 5.04
C THR A 33 4.31 -21.41 6.07
N HIS A 34 4.56 -21.68 7.35
CA HIS A 34 4.29 -20.72 8.43
C HIS A 34 4.99 -19.36 8.20
N GLY A 35 6.19 -19.37 7.60
CA GLY A 35 6.93 -18.15 7.27
C GLY A 35 6.25 -17.33 6.17
N GLY A 36 5.83 -17.96 5.08
CA GLY A 36 5.12 -17.29 3.99
C GLY A 36 3.80 -16.69 4.45
N PHE A 37 3.04 -17.43 5.25
CA PHE A 37 1.78 -16.95 5.84
C PHE A 37 2.00 -15.76 6.80
N ALA A 38 3.02 -15.83 7.68
CA ALA A 38 3.35 -14.75 8.60
C ALA A 38 3.75 -13.46 7.86
N VAL A 39 4.54 -13.58 6.78
CA VAL A 39 4.90 -12.43 5.93
C VAL A 39 3.67 -11.83 5.26
N LEU A 40 2.77 -12.67 4.75
CA LEU A 40 1.53 -12.20 4.11
C LEU A 40 0.63 -11.43 5.09
N ILE A 41 0.47 -11.93 6.33
CA ILE A 41 -0.28 -11.21 7.38
C ILE A 41 0.39 -9.88 7.72
N LEU A 42 1.72 -9.89 7.87
CA LEU A 42 2.47 -8.67 8.20
C LEU A 42 2.31 -7.63 7.09
N LEU A 43 2.42 -8.03 5.83
CA LEU A 43 2.18 -7.15 4.68
C LEU A 43 0.73 -6.66 4.64
N PHE A 44 -0.25 -7.56 4.82
CA PHE A 44 -1.67 -7.21 4.91
C PHE A 44 -1.92 -6.13 5.98
N GLY A 45 -1.30 -6.23 7.16
CA GLY A 45 -1.46 -5.24 8.22
C GLY A 45 -0.71 -3.93 7.97
N ILE A 46 0.57 -3.99 7.57
CA ILE A 46 1.44 -2.80 7.50
C ILE A 46 1.16 -1.94 6.26
N THR A 47 0.85 -2.57 5.13
CA THR A 47 0.66 -1.87 3.85
C THR A 47 -0.44 -0.80 3.91
N PRO A 48 -1.67 -1.07 4.39
CA PRO A 48 -2.72 -0.05 4.49
C PRO A 48 -2.35 1.09 5.43
N ILE A 49 -1.64 0.79 6.52
CA ILE A 49 -1.17 1.82 7.48
C ILE A 49 -0.19 2.77 6.79
N LEU A 50 0.76 2.26 6.01
CA LEU A 50 1.75 3.07 5.32
C LEU A 50 1.14 3.90 4.19
N THR A 51 0.25 3.33 3.38
CA THR A 51 -0.41 4.08 2.30
C THR A 51 -1.35 5.16 2.84
N LEU A 52 -2.07 4.89 3.93
CA LEU A 52 -2.92 5.88 4.61
C LEU A 52 -2.07 6.98 5.25
N GLY A 53 -0.95 6.62 5.88
CA GLY A 53 0.01 7.58 6.42
C GLY A 53 0.58 8.50 5.33
N LEU A 54 0.86 7.97 4.13
CA LEU A 54 1.28 8.76 2.98
C LEU A 54 0.18 9.72 2.52
N PHE A 55 -1.05 9.24 2.39
CA PHE A 55 -2.19 10.08 2.02
C PHE A 55 -2.38 11.26 2.99
N VAL A 56 -2.35 11.00 4.29
CA VAL A 56 -2.44 12.05 5.32
C VAL A 56 -1.25 13.01 5.23
N ALA A 57 -0.03 12.51 5.05
CA ALA A 57 1.16 13.35 4.93
C ALA A 57 1.09 14.29 3.72
N GLU A 58 0.61 13.82 2.57
CA GLU A 58 0.43 14.66 1.37
C GLU A 58 -0.65 15.73 1.58
N ILE A 59 -1.78 15.39 2.23
CA ILE A 59 -2.81 16.38 2.59
C ILE A 59 -2.22 17.47 3.49
N LEU A 60 -1.48 17.08 4.53
CA LEU A 60 -0.87 18.03 5.46
C LEU A 60 0.16 18.93 4.76
N GLN A 61 0.94 18.40 3.82
CA GLN A 61 1.88 19.20 3.04
C GLN A 61 1.18 20.22 2.14
N ILE A 62 0.09 19.83 1.48
CA ILE A 62 -0.70 20.76 0.65
C ILE A 62 -1.30 21.86 1.52
N ARG A 63 -1.89 21.53 2.67
CA ARG A 63 -2.42 22.51 3.63
C ARG A 63 -1.33 23.48 4.12
N LYS A 64 -0.12 22.98 4.40
CA LYS A 64 1.02 23.82 4.78
C LYS A 64 1.40 24.79 3.66
N ARG A 65 1.51 24.31 2.41
CA ARG A 65 1.85 25.14 1.24
C ARG A 65 0.80 26.20 0.94
N GLN A 66 -0.48 25.86 1.06
CA GLN A 66 -1.58 26.82 0.91
C GLN A 66 -1.49 27.93 1.96
N LYS A 67 -1.20 27.60 3.23
CA LYS A 67 -0.97 28.60 4.28
C LYS A 67 0.23 29.50 4.00
N SER A 68 1.24 29.00 3.29
CA SER A 68 2.44 29.77 2.91
C SER A 68 2.26 30.62 1.64
N GLY A 69 1.05 30.68 1.06
CA GLY A 69 0.76 31.54 -0.09
C GLY A 69 1.14 30.96 -1.46
N ASP A 70 1.44 29.66 -1.53
CA ASP A 70 1.72 28.97 -2.80
C ASP A 70 0.42 28.86 -3.63
N LYS A 71 0.35 29.62 -4.75
CA LYS A 71 -0.88 29.80 -5.54
C LYS A 71 -1.24 28.58 -6.40
N THR A 72 -0.31 27.64 -6.61
CA THR A 72 -0.52 26.45 -7.45
C THR A 72 0.11 25.21 -6.79
N PRO A 73 -0.55 24.60 -5.79
CA PRO A 73 -0.04 23.40 -5.17
C PRO A 73 -0.01 22.25 -6.20
N HIS A 74 1.16 21.63 -6.37
CA HIS A 74 1.33 20.48 -7.25
C HIS A 74 0.58 19.27 -6.65
N LEU A 75 -0.55 18.88 -7.27
CA LEU A 75 -1.45 17.83 -6.77
C LEU A 75 -1.04 16.40 -7.15
N LYS A 76 -0.04 16.23 -8.02
CA LYS A 76 0.43 14.91 -8.48
C LYS A 76 0.75 13.92 -7.33
N PRO A 77 1.50 14.29 -6.27
CA PRO A 77 1.82 13.34 -5.20
C PRO A 77 0.58 12.91 -4.41
N LEU A 78 -0.41 13.79 -4.25
CA LEU A 78 -1.69 13.43 -3.63
C LEU A 78 -2.46 12.42 -4.49
N LYS A 79 -2.52 12.62 -5.81
CA LYS A 79 -3.16 11.65 -6.73
C LYS A 79 -2.52 10.26 -6.64
N VAL A 80 -1.20 10.20 -6.56
CA VAL A 80 -0.46 8.93 -6.37
C VAL A 80 -0.79 8.31 -5.02
N ALA A 81 -0.82 9.09 -3.94
CA ALA A 81 -1.16 8.57 -2.62
C ALA A 81 -2.60 8.03 -2.55
N ILE A 82 -3.56 8.71 -3.21
CA ILE A 82 -4.94 8.22 -3.35
C ILE A 82 -4.96 6.88 -4.08
N PHE A 83 -4.29 6.79 -5.22
CA PHE A 83 -4.21 5.57 -6.02
C PHE A 83 -3.67 4.39 -5.20
N LEU A 84 -2.52 4.58 -4.53
CA LEU A 84 -1.92 3.54 -3.69
C LEU A 84 -2.83 3.12 -2.53
N CYS A 85 -3.56 4.06 -1.94
CA CYS A 85 -4.48 3.77 -0.84
C CYS A 85 -5.68 2.95 -1.33
N LEU A 86 -6.24 3.29 -2.50
CA LEU A 86 -7.32 2.53 -3.12
C LEU A 86 -6.87 1.14 -3.54
N GLU A 87 -5.72 1.03 -4.22
CA GLU A 87 -5.10 -0.24 -4.60
C GLU A 87 -4.93 -1.15 -3.39
N THR A 88 -4.30 -0.64 -2.33
CA THR A 88 -4.08 -1.40 -1.10
C THR A 88 -5.39 -1.83 -0.46
N LEU A 89 -6.39 -0.95 -0.41
CA LEU A 89 -7.72 -1.29 0.11
C LEU A 89 -8.36 -2.41 -0.70
N THR A 90 -8.30 -2.34 -2.03
CA THR A 90 -8.83 -3.38 -2.93
C THR A 90 -8.14 -4.73 -2.70
N ILE A 91 -6.81 -4.76 -2.61
CA ILE A 91 -6.05 -5.99 -2.35
C ILE A 91 -6.45 -6.60 -0.99
N ASN A 92 -6.53 -5.77 0.05
CA ASN A 92 -6.89 -6.23 1.39
C ASN A 92 -8.34 -6.77 1.43
N LEU A 93 -9.28 -6.09 0.79
CA LEU A 93 -10.66 -6.57 0.69
C LEU A 93 -10.75 -7.90 -0.06
N PHE A 94 -9.98 -8.05 -1.13
CA PHE A 94 -9.91 -9.30 -1.88
C PHE A 94 -9.38 -10.46 -1.01
N ILE A 95 -8.31 -10.24 -0.25
CA ILE A 95 -7.77 -11.23 0.70
C ILE A 95 -8.83 -11.62 1.74
N LEU A 96 -9.51 -10.64 2.34
CA LEU A 96 -10.57 -10.90 3.32
C LEU A 96 -11.74 -11.69 2.72
N PHE A 97 -12.07 -11.43 1.46
CA PHE A 97 -13.12 -12.16 0.75
C PHE A 97 -12.72 -13.62 0.51
N GLN A 98 -11.47 -13.89 0.11
CA GLN A 98 -10.96 -15.26 -0.04
C GLN A 98 -10.91 -16.04 1.27
N VAL A 99 -10.56 -15.41 2.39
CA VAL A 99 -10.49 -16.07 3.70
C VAL A 99 -11.89 -16.44 4.24
N ARG A 100 -12.94 -15.76 3.78
CA ARG A 100 -14.33 -16.04 4.18
C ARG A 100 -15.01 -17.14 3.36
N MET A 101 -14.46 -17.52 2.21
CA MET A 101 -14.93 -18.65 1.40
C MET A 101 -14.23 -19.94 1.84
#